data_AF-A0A7X0PIG7-F1
#
_entry.id   AF-A0A7X0PIG7-F1
#
_cell.length_a   1.000
_cell.length_b   1.000
_cell.length_c   1.000
_cell.angle_alpha   90.00
_cell.angle_beta   90.00
_cell.angle_gamma   90.00
#
_symmetry.space_group_name_H-M   'P 1'
#
loop_
_entity.id
_entity.type
_entity.pdbx_description
1 polymer ?
#
loop_
_entity_poly.entity_id
_entity_poly.type
_entity_poly.pdbx_seq_one_letter_code
_entity_poly.pdbx_strand_id
1 'polypeptide(L)'
;MTSPFPLAPPLQLLLAAQAPLAARAQQAVPGWLTADEEARLAGMRHSARRQEFMACRWALRHLLAMGSNTPASDWRLDAPEGRAPQLNAQHHGAAAAAATRLSLSHSGAWLACAVAPQPVGVDLEVKDIQSPGRRDVLALAAMACSPGELAQLQALADGPARQRHFLQIWSLKEAYFKCTGTGVDFSAIRRIECRPAGPADPAQVLVAHASSWHGATADGHAVLLSVCVLPGAAGAMPPCALSQPDADIAWQGEGAWHLVALPG
;
A
#
# COMPACT_ATOMS: atom_id res chain seq x y z
N MET A 1 30.47 16.43 6.93
CA MET A 1 29.23 16.35 6.14
C MET A 1 28.37 15.26 6.75
N THR A 2 27.42 15.66 7.59
CA THR A 2 26.50 14.76 8.29
C THR A 2 25.49 14.19 7.29
N SER A 3 25.30 12.87 7.29
CA SER A 3 24.31 12.18 6.44
C SER A 3 22.93 12.84 6.59
N PRO A 4 22.22 13.19 5.50
CA PRO A 4 20.94 13.91 5.57
C PRO A 4 19.77 13.05 6.08
N PHE A 5 20.01 11.77 6.40
CA PHE A 5 19.01 10.84 6.93
C PHE A 5 19.44 10.30 8.30
N PRO A 6 18.54 10.24 9.30
CA PRO A 6 18.69 9.22 10.34
C PRO A 6 18.69 7.84 9.66
N LEU A 7 19.54 6.93 10.14
CA LEU A 7 19.92 5.67 9.48
C LEU A 7 18.79 4.68 9.09
N ALA A 8 17.53 4.98 9.39
CA ALA A 8 16.34 4.40 8.79
C ALA A 8 15.11 5.15 9.33
N PRO A 9 14.21 5.71 8.50
CA PRO A 9 12.91 6.12 9.02
C PRO A 9 12.17 4.87 9.55
N PRO A 10 11.42 4.96 10.67
CA PRO A 10 10.44 3.92 10.98
C PRO A 10 9.45 3.80 9.80
N LEU A 11 8.67 2.73 9.75
CA LEU A 11 7.61 2.62 8.76
C LEU A 11 6.65 3.81 8.89
N GLN A 12 6.56 4.61 7.83
CA GLN A 12 5.66 5.75 7.73
C GLN A 12 4.57 5.45 6.71
N LEU A 13 3.32 5.74 7.08
CA LEU A 13 2.18 5.66 6.20
C LEU A 13 1.52 7.03 6.04
N LEU A 14 1.24 7.38 4.79
CA LEU A 14 0.40 8.52 4.43
C LEU A 14 -0.87 8.01 3.77
N LEU A 15 -2.00 8.45 4.27
CA LEU A 15 -3.30 8.32 3.61
C LEU A 15 -3.87 9.70 3.33
N ALA A 16 -4.35 9.93 2.10
CA ALA A 16 -4.90 11.21 1.71
C ALA A 16 -5.93 11.10 0.59
N ALA A 17 -6.80 12.10 0.49
CA ALA A 17 -7.58 12.32 -0.72
C ALA A 17 -6.66 12.73 -1.88
N GLN A 18 -6.98 12.31 -3.11
CA GLN A 18 -6.17 12.63 -4.29
C GLN A 18 -6.23 14.12 -4.65
N ALA A 19 -7.40 14.77 -4.48
CA ALA A 19 -7.62 16.13 -4.94
C ALA A 19 -6.72 17.19 -4.24
N PRO A 20 -6.58 17.22 -2.90
CA PRO A 20 -5.65 18.13 -2.24
C PRO A 20 -4.20 17.92 -2.68
N LEU A 21 -3.80 16.66 -2.87
CA LEU A 21 -2.44 16.31 -3.28
C LEU A 21 -2.17 16.72 -4.73
N ALA A 22 -3.15 16.54 -5.63
CA ALA A 22 -3.08 17.03 -7.00
C ALA A 22 -2.99 18.56 -7.06
N ALA A 23 -3.76 19.28 -6.22
CA ALA A 23 -3.70 20.74 -6.15
C ALA A 23 -2.32 21.23 -5.68
N ARG A 24 -1.75 20.62 -4.64
CA ARG A 24 -0.37 20.91 -4.19
C ARG A 24 0.65 20.60 -5.30
N ALA A 25 0.48 19.49 -6.01
CA ALA A 25 1.34 19.10 -7.13
C ALA A 25 1.31 20.11 -8.30
N GLN A 26 0.16 20.74 -8.56
CA GLN A 26 0.02 21.77 -9.60
C GLN A 26 0.65 23.11 -9.21
N GLN A 27 0.69 23.42 -7.91
CA GLN A 27 1.31 24.63 -7.36
C GLN A 27 2.82 24.47 -7.12
N ALA A 28 3.33 23.24 -7.20
CA ALA A 28 4.75 22.96 -7.02
C ALA A 28 5.60 23.66 -8.09
N VAL A 29 6.82 24.05 -7.72
CA VAL A 29 7.80 24.61 -8.66
C VAL A 29 8.03 23.65 -9.84
N PRO A 30 8.14 24.15 -11.09
CA PRO A 30 8.42 23.28 -12.24
C PRO A 30 9.65 22.40 -12.06
N GLY A 31 9.65 21.21 -12.66
CA GLY A 31 10.80 20.27 -12.63
C GLY A 31 10.88 19.36 -11.41
N TRP A 32 9.79 19.23 -10.64
CA TRP A 32 9.73 18.28 -9.52
C TRP A 32 9.53 16.82 -9.96
N LEU A 33 8.97 16.60 -11.16
CA LEU A 33 8.90 15.30 -11.81
C LEU A 33 10.24 14.98 -12.48
N THR A 34 10.61 13.70 -12.53
CA THR A 34 11.73 13.24 -13.36
C THR A 34 11.31 13.17 -14.83
N ALA A 35 12.28 13.17 -15.75
CA ALA A 35 12.02 13.11 -17.18
C ALA A 35 11.13 11.91 -17.57
N ASP A 36 11.34 10.74 -16.94
CA ASP A 36 10.51 9.56 -17.16
C ASP A 36 9.06 9.75 -16.67
N GLU A 37 8.88 10.42 -15.54
CA GLU A 37 7.54 10.73 -15.03
C GLU A 37 6.82 11.78 -15.88
N GLU A 38 7.55 12.77 -16.40
CA GLU A 38 7.02 13.78 -17.33
C GLU A 38 6.60 13.13 -18.65
N ALA A 39 7.45 12.27 -19.23
CA ALA A 39 7.13 11.53 -20.44
C ALA A 39 5.89 10.64 -20.24
N ARG A 40 5.82 9.92 -19.12
CA ARG A 40 4.64 9.10 -18.78
C ARG A 40 3.39 9.95 -18.59
N LEU A 41 3.48 11.09 -17.92
CA LEU A 41 2.35 12.01 -17.74
C LEU A 41 1.89 12.59 -19.09
N ALA A 42 2.81 12.94 -19.98
CA ALA A 42 2.49 13.46 -21.32
C ALA A 42 1.69 12.44 -22.17
N GLY A 43 1.96 11.14 -22.00
CA GLY A 43 1.21 10.08 -22.67
C GLY A 43 -0.22 9.85 -22.16
N MET A 44 -0.59 10.40 -20.99
CA MET A 44 -1.91 10.18 -20.40
C MET A 44 -2.96 11.13 -20.99
N ARG A 45 -3.99 10.54 -21.63
CA ARG A 45 -5.08 11.28 -22.29
C ARG A 45 -6.20 11.73 -21.33
N HIS A 46 -6.53 10.91 -20.34
CA HIS A 46 -7.65 11.18 -19.43
C HIS A 46 -7.22 12.09 -18.28
N SER A 47 -7.92 13.20 -18.08
CA SER A 47 -7.63 14.19 -17.02
C SER A 47 -7.64 13.58 -15.62
N ALA A 48 -8.61 12.71 -15.31
CA ALA A 48 -8.67 12.02 -14.02
C ALA A 48 -7.41 11.20 -13.74
N ARG A 49 -6.94 10.42 -14.73
CA ARG A 49 -5.72 9.62 -14.60
C ARG A 49 -4.46 10.49 -14.46
N ARG A 50 -4.42 11.65 -15.12
CA ARG A 50 -3.34 12.63 -14.96
C ARG A 50 -3.31 13.20 -13.53
N GLN A 51 -4.47 13.59 -13.00
CA GLN A 51 -4.59 14.11 -11.64
C GLN A 51 -4.19 13.06 -10.60
N GLU A 52 -4.68 11.84 -10.74
CA GLU A 52 -4.30 10.71 -9.88
C GLU A 52 -2.78 10.45 -9.91
N PHE A 53 -2.18 10.43 -11.11
CA PHE A 53 -0.73 10.25 -11.26
C PHE A 53 0.04 11.36 -10.54
N MET A 54 -0.33 12.62 -10.75
CA MET A 54 0.32 13.76 -10.08
C MET A 54 0.15 13.70 -8.56
N ALA A 55 -1.06 13.41 -8.07
CA ALA A 55 -1.35 13.28 -6.65
C ALA A 55 -0.48 12.18 -6.01
N CYS A 56 -0.40 11.02 -6.64
CA CYS A 56 0.41 9.90 -6.17
C CYS A 56 1.91 10.23 -6.14
N ARG A 57 2.42 10.89 -7.19
CA ARG A 57 3.84 11.28 -7.27
C ARG A 57 4.20 12.36 -6.26
N TRP A 58 3.29 13.27 -5.99
CA TRP A 58 3.46 14.28 -4.97
C TRP A 58 3.37 13.69 -3.57
N ALA A 59 2.43 12.77 -3.31
CA ALA A 59 2.26 12.11 -2.01
C ALA A 59 3.51 11.36 -1.56
N LEU A 60 4.16 10.61 -2.45
CA LEU A 60 5.43 9.93 -2.15
C LEU A 60 6.53 10.91 -1.74
N ARG A 61 6.66 12.02 -2.49
CA ARG A 61 7.65 13.07 -2.21
C ARG A 61 7.36 13.83 -0.93
N HIS A 62 6.08 14.09 -0.66
CA HIS A 62 5.63 14.71 0.57
C HIS A 62 5.96 13.83 1.78
N LEU A 63 5.68 12.54 1.69
CA LEU A 63 6.00 11.58 2.75
C LEU A 63 7.51 11.49 3.01
N LEU A 64 8.34 11.47 1.97
CA LEU A 64 9.80 11.54 2.11
C LEU A 64 10.27 12.85 2.75
N ALA A 65 9.64 13.98 2.41
CA ALA A 65 9.97 15.28 2.97
C ALA A 65 9.61 15.39 4.46
N MET A 66 8.54 14.75 4.94
CA MET A 66 8.12 14.81 6.35
C MET A 66 9.19 14.33 7.34
N GLY A 67 10.08 13.42 6.91
CA GLY A 67 11.17 12.89 7.72
C GLY A 67 12.53 13.54 7.47
N SER A 68 12.61 14.64 6.71
CA SER A 68 13.89 15.22 6.26
C SER A 68 13.84 16.75 6.20
N ASN A 69 15.01 17.38 6.08
CA ASN A 69 15.10 18.81 5.75
C ASN A 69 15.09 19.08 4.23
N THR A 70 14.77 18.07 3.41
CA THR A 70 14.77 18.17 1.95
C THR A 70 13.35 18.48 1.46
N PRO A 71 13.15 19.56 0.68
CA PRO A 71 11.86 19.88 0.11
C PRO A 71 11.26 18.74 -0.72
N ALA A 72 9.93 18.61 -0.73
CA ALA A 72 9.23 17.60 -1.54
C ALA A 72 9.63 17.65 -3.03
N SER A 73 9.86 18.85 -3.57
CA SER A 73 10.27 19.06 -4.96
C SER A 73 11.63 18.47 -5.32
N ASP A 74 12.48 18.17 -4.34
CA ASP A 74 13.87 17.78 -4.56
C ASP A 74 14.05 16.25 -4.52
N TRP A 75 13.03 15.52 -4.06
CA TRP A 75 12.99 14.07 -4.10
C TRP A 75 12.81 13.53 -5.52
N ARG A 76 13.91 13.04 -6.11
CA ARG A 76 13.92 12.32 -7.40
C ARG A 76 13.56 10.84 -7.24
N LEU A 77 12.60 10.37 -8.05
CA LEU A 77 12.12 8.98 -8.06
C LEU A 77 12.34 8.34 -9.44
N ASP A 78 12.72 7.07 -9.44
CA ASP A 78 12.66 6.21 -10.62
C ASP A 78 11.26 5.60 -10.71
N ALA A 79 10.65 5.68 -11.89
CA ALA A 79 9.27 5.21 -12.09
C ALA A 79 9.17 4.18 -13.24
N PRO A 80 9.89 3.05 -13.17
CA PRO A 80 9.88 2.05 -14.24
C PRO A 80 8.46 1.58 -14.56
N GLU A 81 8.21 1.32 -15.83
CA GLU A 81 6.91 0.83 -16.29
C GLU A 81 6.55 -0.50 -15.62
N GLY A 82 5.29 -0.64 -15.19
CA GLY A 82 4.81 -1.84 -14.50
C GLY A 82 5.37 -2.07 -13.09
N ARG A 83 6.20 -1.16 -12.55
CA ARG A 83 6.83 -1.31 -11.23
C ARG A 83 6.48 -0.15 -10.31
N ALA A 84 6.62 -0.39 -9.00
CA ALA A 84 6.49 0.65 -7.99
C ALA A 84 7.60 1.71 -8.15
N PRO A 85 7.32 2.98 -7.86
CA PRO A 85 8.36 4.01 -7.79
C PRO A 85 9.44 3.66 -6.78
N GLN A 86 10.68 4.05 -7.06
CA GLN A 86 11.83 3.83 -6.18
C GLN A 86 12.61 5.13 -6.02
N LEU A 87 13.36 5.26 -4.93
CA LEU A 87 14.25 6.41 -4.76
C LEU A 87 15.37 6.35 -5.81
N ASN A 88 15.60 7.46 -6.53
CA ASN A 88 16.63 7.48 -7.57
C ASN A 88 18.04 7.36 -6.96
N ALA A 89 18.69 6.22 -7.21
CA ALA A 89 19.99 5.91 -6.62
C ALA A 89 21.15 6.77 -7.17
N GLN A 90 21.03 7.27 -8.40
CA GLN A 90 22.05 8.14 -9.01
C GLN A 90 22.06 9.53 -8.35
N HIS A 91 20.89 10.03 -7.96
CA HIS A 91 20.71 11.35 -7.36
C HIS A 91 20.94 11.33 -5.85
N HIS A 92 20.39 10.34 -5.14
CA HIS A 92 20.43 10.27 -3.67
C HIS A 92 21.52 9.36 -3.12
N GLY A 93 22.21 8.60 -3.98
CA GLY A 93 23.20 7.60 -3.61
C GLY A 93 22.60 6.21 -3.35
N ALA A 94 23.38 5.19 -3.67
CA ALA A 94 22.95 3.79 -3.58
C ALA A 94 22.56 3.36 -2.16
N ALA A 95 23.26 3.85 -1.13
CA ALA A 95 22.96 3.53 0.26
C ALA A 95 21.57 4.06 0.69
N ALA A 96 21.25 5.31 0.35
CA ALA A 96 19.95 5.90 0.65
C ALA A 96 18.82 5.18 -0.10
N ALA A 97 19.03 4.86 -1.38
CA ALA A 97 18.05 4.12 -2.17
C ALA A 97 17.82 2.69 -1.68
N ALA A 98 18.86 2.01 -1.18
CA ALA A 98 18.72 0.70 -0.56
C ALA A 98 17.94 0.76 0.77
N ALA A 99 18.18 1.80 1.57
CA ALA A 99 17.53 2.03 2.87
C ALA A 99 16.17 2.76 2.77
N THR A 100 15.63 2.97 1.56
CA THR A 100 14.35 3.67 1.34
C THR A 100 13.49 2.90 0.35
N ARG A 101 12.53 2.15 0.87
CA ARG A 101 11.58 1.35 0.10
C ARG A 101 10.23 2.05 0.11
N LEU A 102 9.62 2.13 -1.07
CA LEU A 102 8.38 2.85 -1.30
C LEU A 102 7.28 1.88 -1.73
N SER A 103 6.05 2.14 -1.30
CA SER A 103 4.86 1.54 -1.91
C SER A 103 3.76 2.58 -2.04
N LEU A 104 2.87 2.35 -3.01
CA LEU A 104 1.75 3.23 -3.33
C LEU A 104 0.54 2.36 -3.69
N SER A 105 -0.64 2.74 -3.20
CA SER A 105 -1.92 2.25 -3.70
C SER A 105 -2.91 3.40 -3.82
N HIS A 106 -3.93 3.22 -4.65
CA HIS A 106 -5.01 4.20 -4.83
C HIS A 106 -6.32 3.47 -5.10
N SER A 107 -7.43 4.00 -4.57
CA SER A 107 -8.77 3.47 -4.82
C SER A 107 -9.79 4.60 -4.73
N GLY A 108 -10.64 4.71 -5.75
CA GLY A 108 -11.57 5.84 -5.87
C GLY A 108 -10.81 7.16 -5.85
N ALA A 109 -11.26 8.10 -5.01
CA ALA A 109 -10.64 9.42 -4.85
C ALA A 109 -9.51 9.45 -3.80
N TRP A 110 -9.00 8.29 -3.37
CA TRP A 110 -8.06 8.16 -2.26
C TRP A 110 -6.74 7.52 -2.69
N LEU A 111 -5.67 7.80 -1.95
CA LEU A 111 -4.36 7.18 -2.11
C LEU A 111 -3.73 6.84 -0.75
N ALA A 112 -2.86 5.85 -0.75
CA ALA A 112 -2.01 5.47 0.37
C ALA A 112 -0.56 5.32 -0.11
N CYS A 113 0.40 5.86 0.64
CA CYS A 113 1.84 5.71 0.40
C CYS A 113 2.53 5.16 1.65
N ALA A 114 3.58 4.36 1.44
CA ALA A 114 4.43 3.85 2.50
C ALA A 114 5.91 4.14 2.22
N VAL A 115 6.67 4.48 3.26
CA VAL A 115 8.13 4.54 3.26
C VAL A 115 8.65 3.67 4.40
N ALA A 116 9.62 2.80 4.10
CA ALA A 116 10.25 1.93 5.09
C ALA A 116 11.71 1.63 4.73
N PRO A 117 12.54 1.17 5.68
CA PRO A 117 13.93 0.78 5.42
C PRO A 117 14.08 -0.62 4.82
N GLN A 118 12.98 -1.37 4.79
CA GLN A 118 12.88 -2.73 4.27
C GLN A 118 11.74 -2.80 3.25
N PRO A 119 11.68 -3.83 2.38
CA PRO A 119 10.59 -3.98 1.45
C PRO A 119 9.24 -3.83 2.14
N VAL A 120 8.41 -2.97 1.57
CA VAL A 120 7.09 -2.62 2.10
C VAL A 120 6.10 -2.64 0.95
N GLY A 121 4.88 -3.08 1.22
CA GLY A 121 3.76 -2.97 0.32
C GLY A 121 2.57 -2.37 1.06
N VAL A 122 1.81 -1.53 0.37
CA VAL A 122 0.57 -0.95 0.88
C VAL A 122 -0.53 -1.20 -0.13
N ASP A 123 -1.71 -1.53 0.38
CA ASP A 123 -2.91 -1.63 -0.41
C ASP A 123 -4.08 -0.87 0.24
N LEU A 124 -4.91 -0.26 -0.59
CA LEU A 124 -6.02 0.59 -0.18
C LEU A 124 -7.24 0.25 -1.01
N GLU A 125 -8.31 -0.16 -0.34
CA GLU A 125 -9.60 -0.46 -0.95
C GLU A 125 -10.66 0.50 -0.39
N VAL A 126 -11.32 1.24 -1.28
CA VAL A 126 -12.44 2.12 -0.94
C VAL A 126 -13.65 1.67 -1.74
N LYS A 127 -14.72 1.25 -1.04
CA LYS A 127 -15.94 0.70 -1.64
C LYS A 127 -17.19 1.33 -1.07
N ASP A 128 -18.20 1.45 -1.90
CA ASP A 128 -19.55 1.84 -1.47
C ASP A 128 -20.22 0.71 -0.68
N ILE A 129 -20.63 0.99 0.56
CA ILE A 129 -21.36 0.05 1.43
C ILE A 129 -22.84 -0.04 1.02
N GLN A 130 -23.39 1.02 0.41
CA GLN A 130 -24.79 1.12 0.02
C GLN A 130 -25.07 0.45 -1.33
N SER A 131 -24.04 0.33 -2.17
CA SER A 131 -24.08 -0.42 -3.43
C SER A 131 -22.99 -1.48 -3.48
N PRO A 132 -23.08 -2.52 -2.63
CA PRO A 132 -22.17 -3.64 -2.73
C PRO A 132 -22.37 -4.25 -4.13
N GLY A 133 -21.36 -4.12 -4.99
CA GLY A 133 -21.47 -4.60 -6.36
C GLY A 133 -21.95 -6.06 -6.36
N ARG A 134 -22.78 -6.43 -7.35
CA ARG A 134 -23.30 -7.81 -7.54
C ARG A 134 -22.21 -8.83 -7.92
N ARG A 135 -20.96 -8.61 -7.53
CA ARG A 135 -19.86 -9.54 -7.80
C ARG A 135 -20.05 -10.74 -6.89
N ASP A 136 -19.98 -11.92 -7.48
CA ASP A 136 -19.93 -13.17 -6.73
C ASP A 136 -18.60 -13.22 -5.96
N VAL A 137 -18.67 -12.89 -4.68
CA VAL A 137 -17.52 -12.86 -3.77
C VAL A 137 -16.87 -14.24 -3.68
N LEU A 138 -17.67 -15.31 -3.70
CA LEU A 138 -17.14 -16.67 -3.59
C LEU A 138 -16.42 -17.09 -4.88
N ALA A 139 -16.88 -16.64 -6.05
CA ALA A 139 -16.16 -16.84 -7.31
C ALA A 139 -14.80 -16.12 -7.31
N LEU A 140 -14.73 -14.89 -6.80
CA LEU A 140 -13.46 -14.17 -6.65
C LEU A 140 -12.55 -14.83 -5.61
N ALA A 141 -13.11 -15.22 -4.47
CA ALA A 141 -12.40 -15.94 -3.41
C ALA A 141 -11.83 -17.27 -3.91
N ALA A 142 -12.54 -18.01 -4.78
CA ALA A 142 -12.03 -19.25 -5.35
C ALA A 142 -10.74 -19.06 -6.17
N MET A 143 -10.51 -17.87 -6.72
CA MET A 143 -9.29 -17.52 -7.46
C MET A 143 -8.16 -17.00 -6.57
N ALA A 144 -8.48 -16.32 -5.47
CA ALA A 144 -7.50 -15.58 -4.66
C ALA A 144 -7.24 -16.17 -3.27
N CYS A 145 -8.21 -16.86 -2.67
CA CYS A 145 -8.13 -17.37 -1.31
C CYS A 145 -7.49 -18.76 -1.26
N SER A 146 -6.80 -19.03 -0.16
CA SER A 146 -6.40 -20.38 0.23
C SER A 146 -7.65 -21.25 0.48
N PRO A 147 -7.52 -22.58 0.54
CA PRO A 147 -8.64 -23.44 0.92
C PRO A 147 -9.23 -23.07 2.29
N GLY A 148 -8.39 -22.73 3.27
CA GLY A 148 -8.83 -22.34 4.62
C GLY A 148 -9.61 -21.02 4.62
N GLU A 149 -9.09 -20.00 3.96
CA GLU A 149 -9.74 -18.69 3.79
C GLU A 149 -11.08 -18.81 3.02
N LEU A 150 -11.12 -19.63 1.97
CA LEU A 150 -12.34 -19.86 1.21
C LEU A 150 -13.42 -20.51 2.08
N ALA A 151 -13.04 -21.50 2.90
CA ALA A 151 -13.96 -22.14 3.83
C ALA A 151 -14.50 -21.14 4.88
N GLN A 152 -13.66 -20.24 5.39
CA GLN A 152 -14.07 -19.16 6.30
C GLN A 152 -15.11 -18.24 5.64
N LEU A 153 -14.90 -17.86 4.37
CA LEU A 153 -15.85 -17.03 3.62
C LEU A 153 -17.18 -17.74 3.32
N GLN A 154 -17.13 -19.04 3.03
CA GLN A 154 -18.32 -19.87 2.80
C GLN A 154 -19.17 -20.00 4.07
N ALA A 155 -18.56 -20.01 5.25
CA ALA A 155 -19.25 -20.09 6.54
C ALA A 155 -20.00 -18.79 6.91
N LEU A 156 -19.61 -17.65 6.34
CA LEU A 156 -20.32 -16.38 6.54
C LEU A 156 -21.58 -16.34 5.67
N ALA A 157 -22.67 -15.75 6.18
CA ALA A 157 -23.84 -15.46 5.37
C ALA A 157 -23.49 -14.50 4.22
N ASP A 158 -24.23 -14.60 3.10
CA ASP A 158 -24.04 -13.65 2.01
C ASP A 158 -24.40 -12.23 2.47
N GLY A 159 -23.54 -11.27 2.16
CA GLY A 159 -23.72 -9.89 2.59
C GLY A 159 -22.43 -9.16 3.02
N PRO A 160 -22.58 -8.01 3.71
CA PRO A 160 -21.48 -7.08 3.97
C PRO A 160 -20.32 -7.68 4.78
N ALA A 161 -20.60 -8.58 5.72
CA ALA A 161 -19.56 -9.22 6.53
C ALA A 161 -18.64 -10.11 5.69
N ARG A 162 -19.22 -10.94 4.80
CA ARG A 162 -18.46 -11.78 3.86
C ARG A 162 -17.64 -10.93 2.90
N GLN A 163 -18.24 -9.87 2.34
CA GLN A 163 -17.54 -8.94 1.44
C GLN A 163 -16.36 -8.25 2.12
N ARG A 164 -16.57 -7.74 3.34
CA ARG A 164 -15.50 -7.11 4.12
C ARG A 164 -14.36 -8.08 4.41
N HIS A 165 -14.67 -9.32 4.79
CA HIS A 165 -13.65 -10.32 5.08
C HIS A 165 -12.86 -10.70 3.82
N PHE A 166 -13.53 -10.87 2.68
CA PHE A 166 -12.85 -11.11 1.40
C PHE A 166 -11.94 -9.94 1.01
N LEU A 167 -12.42 -8.70 1.11
CA LEU A 167 -11.62 -7.52 0.80
C LEU A 167 -10.40 -7.41 1.72
N GLN A 168 -10.53 -7.77 3.00
CA GLN A 168 -9.41 -7.82 3.94
C GLN A 168 -8.32 -8.77 3.47
N ILE A 169 -8.69 -10.00 3.10
CA ILE A 169 -7.76 -11.00 2.58
C ILE A 169 -7.13 -10.53 1.26
N TRP A 170 -7.95 -10.02 0.35
CA TRP A 170 -7.47 -9.47 -0.93
C TRP A 170 -6.43 -8.36 -0.72
N SER A 171 -6.73 -7.39 0.13
CA SER A 171 -5.86 -6.25 0.39
C SER A 171 -4.56 -6.65 1.07
N LEU A 172 -4.60 -7.58 2.03
CA LEU A 172 -3.40 -8.15 2.65
C LEU A 172 -2.49 -8.83 1.61
N LYS A 173 -3.08 -9.61 0.69
CA LYS A 173 -2.32 -10.29 -0.38
C LYS A 173 -1.81 -9.34 -1.45
N GLU A 174 -2.57 -8.33 -1.83
CA GLU A 174 -2.08 -7.26 -2.72
C GLU A 174 -0.93 -6.48 -2.10
N ALA A 175 -1.03 -6.13 -0.81
CA ALA A 175 0.06 -5.50 -0.08
C ALA A 175 1.31 -6.40 -0.07
N TYR A 176 1.16 -7.72 0.11
CA TYR A 176 2.28 -8.65 -0.03
C TYR A 176 2.92 -8.64 -1.42
N PHE A 177 2.14 -8.73 -2.50
CA PHE A 177 2.70 -8.72 -3.85
C PHE A 177 3.30 -7.37 -4.26
N LYS A 178 2.78 -6.26 -3.71
CA LYS A 178 3.40 -4.93 -3.84
C LYS A 178 4.73 -4.88 -3.09
N CYS A 179 4.81 -5.51 -1.92
CA CYS A 179 6.02 -5.62 -1.11
C CYS A 179 7.13 -6.42 -1.82
N THR A 180 6.79 -7.55 -2.46
CA THR A 180 7.75 -8.37 -3.23
C THR A 180 8.13 -7.75 -4.58
N GLY A 181 7.29 -6.85 -5.11
CA GLY A 181 7.50 -6.21 -6.40
C GLY A 181 7.30 -7.13 -7.61
N THR A 182 6.66 -8.29 -7.42
CA THR A 182 6.43 -9.30 -8.48
C THR A 182 5.17 -9.03 -9.30
N GLY A 183 4.32 -8.11 -8.84
CA GLY A 183 2.92 -8.08 -9.27
C GLY A 183 2.13 -9.24 -8.67
N VAL A 184 0.80 -9.20 -8.81
CA VAL A 184 -0.08 -10.26 -8.30
C VAL A 184 0.12 -11.52 -9.13
N ASP A 185 0.64 -12.57 -8.49
CA ASP A 185 0.78 -13.90 -9.09
C ASP A 185 -0.42 -14.76 -8.72
N PHE A 186 -1.40 -14.86 -9.63
CA PHE A 186 -2.59 -15.68 -9.44
C PHE A 186 -2.29 -17.19 -9.35
N SER A 187 -1.11 -17.64 -9.78
CA SER A 187 -0.69 -19.03 -9.59
C SER A 187 -0.21 -19.31 -8.16
N ALA A 188 0.26 -18.29 -7.44
CA ALA A 188 0.82 -18.40 -6.10
C ALA A 188 -0.09 -17.84 -4.99
N ILE A 189 -0.99 -16.91 -5.32
CA ILE A 189 -1.84 -16.18 -4.34
C ILE A 189 -2.63 -17.12 -3.41
N ARG A 190 -3.06 -18.28 -3.91
CA ARG A 190 -3.81 -19.29 -3.13
C ARG A 190 -2.93 -20.15 -2.23
N ARG A 191 -1.61 -20.15 -2.45
CA ARG A 191 -0.62 -20.77 -1.56
C ARG A 191 -0.17 -19.84 -0.44
N ILE A 192 -0.60 -18.57 -0.45
CA ILE A 192 -0.39 -17.66 0.67
C ILE A 192 -1.68 -17.59 1.47
N GLU A 193 -1.59 -17.77 2.79
CA GLU A 193 -2.71 -17.69 3.70
C GLU A 193 -2.49 -16.56 4.73
N CYS A 194 -3.49 -15.70 4.88
CA CYS A 194 -3.56 -14.62 5.86
C CYS A 194 -4.12 -15.17 7.18
N ARG A 195 -3.33 -15.08 8.24
CA ARG A 195 -3.69 -15.51 9.59
C ARG A 195 -3.60 -14.33 10.55
N PRO A 196 -4.53 -14.15 11.51
CA PRO A 196 -4.33 -13.19 12.58
C PRO A 196 -2.99 -13.45 13.27
N ALA A 197 -2.27 -12.39 13.64
CA ALA A 197 -1.01 -12.53 14.35
C ALA A 197 -1.24 -13.28 15.67
N GLY A 198 -0.36 -14.24 15.94
CA GLY A 198 -0.39 -15.08 17.12
C GLY A 198 1.01 -15.60 17.44
N PRO A 199 1.15 -16.52 18.40
CA PRO A 199 2.44 -17.15 18.70
C PRO A 199 3.07 -17.74 17.43
N ALA A 200 4.38 -17.58 17.29
CA ALA A 200 5.10 -18.16 16.17
C ALA A 200 4.90 -19.68 16.14
N ASP A 201 4.42 -20.19 15.02
CA ASP A 201 4.27 -21.61 14.78
C ASP A 201 5.41 -22.08 13.87
N PRO A 202 6.33 -22.91 14.36
CA PRO A 202 7.49 -23.36 13.58
C PRO A 202 7.11 -24.25 12.38
N ALA A 203 5.89 -24.78 12.33
CA ALA A 203 5.40 -25.51 11.16
C ALA A 203 4.98 -24.58 10.00
N GLN A 204 4.85 -23.28 10.25
CA GLN A 204 4.41 -22.29 9.26
C GLN A 204 5.61 -21.59 8.62
N VAL A 205 5.58 -21.47 7.30
CA VAL A 205 6.56 -20.67 6.57
C VAL A 205 6.05 -19.24 6.49
N LEU A 206 6.45 -18.39 7.44
CA LEU A 206 6.12 -16.97 7.45
C LEU A 206 6.75 -16.27 6.23
N VAL A 207 5.92 -15.63 5.41
CA VAL A 207 6.37 -14.88 4.23
C VAL A 207 6.24 -13.36 4.40
N ALA A 208 5.45 -12.90 5.37
CA ALA A 208 5.24 -11.48 5.64
C ALA A 208 4.57 -11.21 6.99
N HIS A 209 4.91 -10.06 7.58
CA HIS A 209 4.09 -9.42 8.61
C HIS A 209 3.21 -8.36 7.96
N ALA A 210 2.02 -8.16 8.50
CA ALA A 210 1.10 -7.14 8.01
C ALA A 210 0.25 -6.54 9.12
N SER A 211 -0.26 -5.34 8.86
CA SER A 211 -1.32 -4.72 9.64
C SER A 211 -2.44 -4.30 8.71
N SER A 212 -3.68 -4.42 9.16
CA SER A 212 -4.86 -3.93 8.45
C SER A 212 -5.67 -3.02 9.34
N TRP A 213 -6.21 -1.95 8.77
CA TRP A 213 -7.17 -1.07 9.41
C TRP A 213 -8.44 -1.01 8.57
N HIS A 214 -9.57 -0.80 9.24
CA HIS A 214 -10.83 -0.51 8.57
C HIS A 214 -11.37 0.84 9.03
N GLY A 215 -12.02 1.54 8.12
CA GLY A 215 -12.64 2.82 8.40
C GLY A 215 -13.80 3.12 7.48
N ALA A 216 -14.34 4.32 7.61
CA ALA A 216 -15.35 4.85 6.71
C ALA A 216 -15.05 6.30 6.35
N THR A 217 -15.19 6.66 5.08
CA THR A 217 -15.16 8.06 4.65
C THR A 217 -16.37 8.81 5.21
N ALA A 218 -16.32 10.15 5.25
CA ALA A 218 -17.49 10.97 5.58
C ALA A 218 -18.76 10.61 4.78
N ASP A 219 -18.60 10.29 3.49
CA ASP A 219 -19.71 9.88 2.60
C ASP A 219 -20.16 8.41 2.80
N GLY A 220 -19.63 7.71 3.80
CA GLY A 220 -20.04 6.35 4.15
C GLY A 220 -19.42 5.23 3.32
N HIS A 221 -18.37 5.49 2.52
CA HIS A 221 -17.62 4.42 1.85
C HIS A 221 -16.77 3.64 2.86
N ALA A 222 -16.81 2.31 2.80
CA ALA A 222 -15.88 1.47 3.55
C ALA A 222 -14.46 1.69 3.01
N VAL A 223 -13.53 1.86 3.94
CA VAL A 223 -12.10 1.94 3.65
C VAL A 223 -11.41 0.77 4.34
N LEU A 224 -10.52 0.13 3.61
CA LEU A 224 -9.61 -0.88 4.12
C LEU A 224 -8.21 -0.54 3.67
N LEU A 225 -7.29 -0.47 4.63
CA LEU A 225 -5.88 -0.21 4.39
C LEU A 225 -5.09 -1.40 4.92
N SER A 226 -4.25 -2.00 4.08
CA SER A 226 -3.32 -3.05 4.49
C SER A 226 -1.89 -2.61 4.21
N VAL A 227 -1.00 -2.85 5.15
CA VAL A 227 0.44 -2.69 4.97
C VAL A 227 1.14 -4.01 5.25
N CYS A 228 2.18 -4.32 4.49
CA CYS A 228 2.94 -5.54 4.60
C CYS A 228 4.44 -5.23 4.53
N VAL A 229 5.24 -5.95 5.31
CA VAL A 229 6.69 -5.99 5.19
C VAL A 229 7.17 -7.44 5.17
N LEU A 230 8.29 -7.68 4.48
CA LEU A 230 8.93 -9.01 4.53
C LEU A 230 9.53 -9.27 5.93
N PRO A 231 9.64 -10.54 6.35
CA PRO A 231 10.26 -10.89 7.62
C PRO A 231 11.71 -10.38 7.65
N GLY A 232 12.03 -9.61 8.69
CA GLY A 232 13.37 -9.11 8.97
C GLY A 232 13.93 -9.71 10.27
N ALA A 233 15.16 -9.35 10.62
CA ALA A 233 15.82 -9.84 11.84
C ALA A 233 15.05 -9.55 13.13
N ALA A 234 14.21 -8.49 13.15
CA ALA A 234 13.41 -8.10 14.30
C ALA A 234 12.15 -8.96 14.52
N GLY A 235 11.78 -9.86 13.59
CA GLY A 235 10.72 -10.84 13.75
C GLY A 235 9.28 -10.31 13.90
N ALA A 236 9.06 -9.01 13.72
CA ALA A 236 7.75 -8.37 13.83
C ALA A 236 7.60 -7.19 12.85
N MET A 237 6.34 -6.80 12.63
CA MET A 237 6.02 -5.56 11.93
C MET A 237 6.61 -4.37 12.71
N PRO A 238 7.36 -3.44 12.07
CA PRO A 238 7.80 -2.23 12.75
C PRO A 238 6.56 -1.39 13.16
N PRO A 239 6.64 -0.65 14.28
CA PRO A 239 5.58 0.28 14.66
C PRO A 239 5.25 1.22 13.50
N CYS A 240 3.96 1.39 13.26
CA CYS A 240 3.45 2.11 12.11
C CYS A 240 2.49 3.20 12.59
N ALA A 241 2.81 4.45 12.32
CA ALA A 241 1.88 5.56 12.54
C ALA A 241 1.14 5.87 11.23
N LEU A 242 -0.18 5.85 11.29
CA LEU A 242 -1.04 6.23 10.17
C LEU A 242 -1.21 7.76 10.14
N SER A 243 -0.58 8.43 9.18
CA SER A 243 -0.72 9.88 8.98
C SER A 243 -1.85 10.20 7.98
N GLN A 244 -2.74 11.11 8.36
CA GLN A 244 -3.99 11.41 7.63
C GLN A 244 -4.23 12.92 7.49
N PRO A 245 -3.27 13.68 6.96
CA PRO A 245 -3.34 15.14 6.98
C PRO A 245 -4.56 15.68 6.21
N ASP A 246 -5.02 14.96 5.19
CA ASP A 246 -6.08 15.36 4.29
C ASP A 246 -7.04 14.18 4.01
N ALA A 247 -7.29 13.34 5.01
CA ALA A 247 -8.22 12.24 4.92
C ALA A 247 -9.26 12.20 6.04
N ASP A 248 -10.51 12.48 5.68
CA ASP A 248 -11.65 12.38 6.59
C ASP A 248 -12.19 10.94 6.61
N ILE A 249 -11.43 10.08 7.30
CA ILE A 249 -11.77 8.67 7.48
C ILE A 249 -11.77 8.34 8.97
N ALA A 250 -12.90 7.86 9.47
CA ALA A 250 -13.01 7.38 10.83
C ALA A 250 -12.49 5.94 10.93
N TRP A 251 -11.37 5.73 11.61
CA TRP A 251 -10.74 4.41 11.76
C TRP A 251 -11.22 3.65 12.97
N GLN A 252 -11.27 2.34 12.81
CA GLN A 252 -11.52 1.38 13.87
C GLN A 252 -10.46 0.27 13.77
N GLY A 253 -9.84 -0.05 14.91
CA GLY A 253 -9.04 -1.25 15.15
C GLY A 253 -7.79 -1.49 14.28
N GLU A 254 -6.65 -1.71 14.93
CA GLU A 254 -5.43 -2.25 14.34
C GLU A 254 -5.46 -3.78 14.43
N GLY A 255 -5.54 -4.47 13.30
CA GLY A 255 -5.41 -5.93 13.24
C GLY A 255 -4.04 -6.30 12.71
N ALA A 256 -3.24 -7.03 13.49
CA ALA A 256 -1.96 -7.60 13.04
C ALA A 256 -2.18 -8.97 12.38
N TRP A 257 -1.41 -9.25 11.34
CA TRP A 257 -1.52 -10.44 10.51
C TRP A 257 -0.16 -11.06 10.18
N HIS A 258 -0.16 -12.38 10.07
CA HIS A 258 0.90 -13.17 9.47
C HIS A 258 0.42 -13.70 8.13
N LEU A 259 1.24 -13.52 7.10
CA LEU A 259 1.03 -14.19 5.83
C LEU A 259 1.98 -15.37 5.78
N VAL A 260 1.45 -16.57 5.55
CA VAL A 260 2.21 -17.81 5.56
C VAL A 260 2.07 -18.56 4.24
N ALA A 261 3.12 -19.23 3.79
CA ALA A 261 3.05 -20.12 2.65
C ALA A 261 2.52 -21.50 3.08
N LEU A 262 1.55 -22.01 2.33
CA LEU A 262 1.07 -23.38 2.42
C LEU A 262 2.08 -24.33 1.77
N PRO A 263 2.20 -25.58 2.29
CA PRO A 263 3.00 -26.61 1.64
C PRO A 263 2.51 -26.85 0.21
N GLY A 264 3.46 -27.06 -0.70
CA GLY A 264 3.22 -27.30 -2.13
C GLY A 264 2.75 -28.72 -2.43
#